data_AF-Q6UWV2-F1
#
_entry.id   AF-Q6UWV2-F1
#
_cell.length_a   1.000
_cell.length_b   1.000
_cell.length_c   1.000
_cell.angle_alpha   90.00
_cell.angle_beta   90.00
_cell.angle_gamma   90.00
#
_symmetry.space_group_name_H-M   'P 1'
#
loop_
_entity.id
_entity.type
_entity.pdbx_description
1 polymer ?
#
loop_
_entity_poly.entity_id
_entity_poly.type
_entity_poly.pdbx_seq_one_letter_code
_entity_poly.pdbx_strand_id
1 'polypeptide(L)'
;MQQRGAAGSRGCALFPLLGVLFFQGVYIVFSLEIRADAHVRGYVGEKIKLKCTFKSTSDVTDKLTIDWTYRPPSSSHTVSIFHYQSFQYPTTAGTFRDRISWVGNVYKGDASISISNPTIKDNGTFSCAVKNPPDVHHNIPMTELTVTERGFGTMLSSVALLSILVFVPSAVVVALLLVRMGRKAAGLKKRSRSGYKKSSIEVSDDTDQEEEEACMARLCVRCAECLDSDYEETY
;
A
#
# COMPACT_ATOMS: atom_id res chain seq x y z
N MET A 1 42.26 -33.60 -97.34
CA MET A 1 42.86 -34.05 -96.07
C MET A 1 42.36 -33.11 -94.98
N GLN A 2 41.43 -33.54 -94.11
CA GLN A 2 41.72 -34.18 -92.79
C GLN A 2 41.83 -33.08 -91.72
N GLN A 3 41.13 -33.02 -90.57
CA GLN A 3 40.22 -33.86 -89.77
C GLN A 3 39.49 -32.87 -88.79
N ARG A 4 38.16 -32.89 -88.61
CA ARG A 4 37.36 -33.59 -87.56
C ARG A 4 37.65 -33.21 -86.09
N GLY A 5 36.56 -32.90 -85.36
CA GLY A 5 36.39 -33.07 -83.90
C GLY A 5 35.44 -32.00 -83.31
N ALA A 6 34.14 -32.25 -83.09
CA ALA A 6 33.49 -32.97 -81.96
C ALA A 6 33.63 -32.21 -80.62
N ALA A 7 32.65 -32.08 -79.71
CA ALA A 7 31.27 -32.55 -79.58
C ALA A 7 30.57 -31.66 -78.52
N GLY A 8 29.24 -31.61 -78.54
CA GLY A 8 28.45 -30.91 -77.53
C GLY A 8 28.21 -31.74 -76.26
N SER A 9 27.95 -31.04 -75.16
CA SER A 9 27.21 -31.56 -74.00
C SER A 9 26.61 -30.36 -73.25
N ARG A 10 25.28 -30.18 -73.34
CA ARG A 10 24.51 -29.17 -72.60
C ARG A 10 23.83 -29.88 -71.44
N GLY A 11 24.45 -29.80 -70.25
CA GLY A 11 23.91 -30.34 -69.00
C GLY A 11 23.63 -29.24 -67.97
N CYS A 12 22.42 -29.26 -67.43
CA CYS A 12 22.02 -28.91 -66.07
C CYS A 12 22.54 -27.62 -65.42
N ALA A 13 21.71 -26.58 -65.33
CA ALA A 13 21.92 -25.48 -64.36
C ALA A 13 20.65 -24.70 -63.93
N LEU A 14 19.43 -25.18 -64.20
CA LEU A 14 18.22 -24.35 -63.99
C LEU A 14 17.53 -24.51 -62.63
N PHE A 15 18.03 -25.36 -61.73
CA PHE A 15 17.40 -25.62 -60.43
C PHE A 15 17.96 -24.93 -59.16
N PRO A 16 19.09 -24.18 -59.14
CA PRO A 16 19.54 -23.52 -57.91
C PRO A 16 18.97 -22.11 -57.70
N LEU A 17 18.34 -21.51 -58.71
CA LEU A 17 17.87 -20.11 -58.66
C LEU A 17 16.57 -19.92 -57.87
N LEU A 18 15.71 -20.94 -57.78
CA LEU A 18 14.44 -20.86 -57.06
C LEU A 18 14.61 -20.94 -55.52
N GLY A 19 15.67 -21.57 -55.02
CA GLY A 19 15.93 -21.64 -53.57
C GLY A 19 16.52 -20.36 -52.97
N VAL A 20 17.24 -19.58 -53.78
CA VAL A 20 17.90 -18.33 -53.33
C VAL A 20 16.92 -17.17 -53.17
N LEU A 21 15.82 -17.16 -53.94
CA LEU A 21 14.78 -16.13 -53.88
C LEU A 21 13.86 -16.25 -52.65
N PHE A 22 13.74 -17.44 -52.03
CA PHE A 22 12.94 -17.61 -50.81
C PHE A 22 13.63 -17.06 -49.55
N PHE A 23 14.96 -16.88 -49.55
CA PHE A 23 15.70 -16.35 -48.40
C PHE A 23 15.81 -14.82 -48.36
N GLN A 24 15.58 -14.12 -49.47
CA GLN A 24 15.68 -12.65 -49.53
C GLN A 24 14.39 -11.90 -49.14
N GLY A 25 13.35 -12.61 -48.70
CA GLY A 25 12.04 -12.04 -48.38
C GLY A 25 11.67 -11.95 -46.91
N VAL A 26 12.56 -12.32 -45.97
CA VAL A 26 12.30 -12.18 -44.53
C VAL A 26 12.62 -10.74 -44.14
N TYR A 27 11.66 -9.84 -44.36
CA TYR A 27 11.68 -8.52 -43.75
C TYR A 27 11.69 -8.70 -42.23
N ILE A 28 12.82 -8.39 -41.59
CA ILE A 28 12.92 -8.35 -40.13
C ILE A 28 11.97 -7.24 -39.68
N VAL A 29 10.82 -7.63 -39.13
CA VAL A 29 9.85 -6.69 -38.59
C VAL A 29 10.42 -6.18 -37.27
N PHE A 30 10.92 -4.95 -37.28
CA PHE A 30 11.31 -4.25 -36.07
C PHE A 30 10.06 -3.96 -35.24
N SER A 31 9.95 -4.58 -34.07
CA SER A 31 8.75 -4.52 -33.23
C SER A 31 9.12 -4.09 -31.82
N LEU A 32 8.44 -3.05 -31.36
CA LEU A 32 8.48 -2.57 -29.97
C LEU A 32 7.08 -2.72 -29.37
N GLU A 33 6.96 -3.61 -28.41
CA GLU A 33 5.72 -3.85 -27.67
C GLU A 33 5.85 -3.30 -26.25
N ILE A 34 4.95 -2.40 -25.85
CA ILE A 34 4.93 -1.79 -24.52
C ILE A 34 3.67 -2.27 -23.79
N ARG A 35 3.83 -2.72 -22.55
CA ARG A 35 2.75 -3.17 -21.66
C ARG A 35 2.79 -2.38 -20.36
N ALA A 36 1.64 -1.91 -19.92
CA ALA A 36 1.43 -1.32 -18.60
C ALA A 36 0.09 -1.81 -18.02
N ASP A 37 -0.05 -1.71 -16.71
CA ASP A 37 -1.32 -2.04 -16.05
C ASP A 37 -2.37 -0.98 -16.42
N ALA A 38 -3.55 -1.40 -16.89
CA ALA A 38 -4.59 -0.47 -17.33
C ALA A 38 -5.18 0.35 -16.17
N HIS A 39 -5.29 -0.26 -14.98
CA HIS A 39 -5.81 0.39 -13.79
C HIS A 39 -4.91 0.05 -12.61
N VAL A 40 -4.49 1.07 -11.87
CA VAL A 40 -3.71 0.94 -10.65
C VAL A 40 -4.48 1.62 -9.52
N ARG A 41 -4.68 0.87 -8.42
CA ARG A 41 -5.23 1.42 -7.19
C ARG A 41 -4.12 1.58 -6.18
N GLY A 42 -4.11 2.71 -5.48
CA GLY A 42 -3.20 2.96 -4.38
C GLY A 42 -3.88 3.74 -3.26
N TYR A 43 -3.12 3.95 -2.19
CA TYR A 43 -3.63 4.58 -0.98
C TYR A 43 -2.85 5.83 -0.65
N VAL A 44 -3.52 6.81 -0.05
CA VAL A 44 -2.91 8.08 0.37
C VAL A 44 -1.70 7.82 1.26
N GLY A 45 -0.57 8.46 0.95
CA GLY A 45 0.68 8.34 1.70
C GLY A 45 1.54 7.12 1.35
N GLU A 46 0.97 6.10 0.71
CA GLU A 46 1.69 4.86 0.42
C GLU A 46 2.36 4.88 -0.94
N LYS A 47 3.60 4.39 -1.02
CA LYS A 47 4.34 4.35 -2.27
C LYS A 47 3.62 3.46 -3.30
N ILE A 48 3.35 4.01 -4.48
CA ILE A 48 2.71 3.30 -5.60
C ILE A 48 3.75 3.02 -6.67
N LYS A 49 3.74 1.83 -7.25
CA LYS A 49 4.54 1.48 -8.44
C LYS A 49 3.64 1.51 -9.67
N LEU A 50 4.03 2.29 -10.68
CA LEU A 50 3.42 2.25 -12.00
C LEU A 50 4.26 1.34 -12.88
N LYS A 51 3.74 0.14 -13.17
CA LYS A 51 4.45 -0.87 -13.94
C LYS A 51 4.37 -0.56 -15.42
N CYS A 52 5.54 -0.50 -16.07
CA CYS A 52 5.64 -0.44 -17.52
C CYS A 52 6.78 -1.35 -17.97
N THR A 53 6.52 -2.23 -18.92
CA THR A 53 7.52 -3.16 -19.46
C THR A 53 7.49 -3.11 -20.98
N PHE A 54 8.64 -3.25 -21.62
CA PHE A 54 8.74 -3.27 -23.07
C PHE A 54 9.51 -4.50 -23.56
N LYS A 55 9.17 -4.96 -24.76
CA LYS A 55 9.90 -5.96 -25.52
C LYS A 55 10.25 -5.35 -26.87
N SER A 56 11.54 -5.35 -27.19
CA SER A 56 12.08 -4.80 -28.43
C SER A 56 12.76 -5.92 -29.21
N THR A 57 12.71 -5.85 -30.53
CA THR A 57 13.53 -6.71 -31.40
C THR A 57 14.98 -6.23 -31.48
N SER A 58 15.20 -4.93 -31.27
CA SER A 58 16.51 -4.31 -31.23
C SER A 58 17.10 -4.31 -29.82
N ASP A 59 18.42 -4.46 -29.71
CA ASP A 59 19.12 -4.37 -28.43
C ASP A 59 18.94 -2.99 -27.79
N VAL A 60 18.97 -2.95 -26.45
CA VAL A 60 18.88 -1.68 -25.71
C VAL A 60 20.21 -0.93 -25.83
N THR A 61 20.15 0.27 -26.39
CA THR A 61 21.30 1.17 -26.57
C THR A 61 21.14 2.47 -25.76
N ASP A 62 22.18 3.31 -25.76
CA ASP A 62 22.18 4.66 -25.18
C ASP A 62 21.18 5.63 -25.86
N LYS A 63 20.67 5.25 -27.04
CA LYS A 63 19.63 5.96 -27.78
C LYS A 63 18.22 5.68 -27.26
N LEU A 64 18.06 4.72 -26.35
CA LEU A 64 16.76 4.41 -25.76
C LEU A 64 16.29 5.57 -24.90
N THR A 65 15.04 5.99 -25.11
CA THR A 65 14.39 7.02 -24.29
C THR A 65 13.09 6.51 -23.71
N ILE A 66 12.79 6.91 -22.47
CA ILE A 66 11.51 6.61 -21.81
C ILE A 66 10.93 7.92 -21.31
N ASP A 67 9.68 8.18 -21.65
CA ASP A 67 8.92 9.33 -21.16
C ASP A 67 7.68 8.86 -20.42
N TRP A 68 7.50 9.37 -19.20
CA TRP A 68 6.24 9.27 -18.48
C TRP A 68 5.54 10.62 -18.50
N THR A 69 4.26 10.59 -18.88
CA THR A 69 3.40 11.78 -18.81
C THR A 69 2.17 11.51 -17.95
N TYR A 70 1.64 12.59 -17.38
CA TYR A 70 0.44 12.59 -16.56
C TYR A 70 -0.61 13.50 -17.16
N ARG A 71 -1.86 13.07 -17.13
CA ARG A 71 -3.04 13.84 -17.51
C ARG A 71 -4.02 13.88 -16.34
N PRO A 72 -4.30 15.06 -15.76
CA PRO A 72 -5.29 15.17 -14.70
C PRO A 72 -6.72 14.97 -15.25
N PRO A 73 -7.68 14.46 -14.46
CA PRO A 73 -9.05 14.21 -14.91
C PRO A 73 -9.77 15.47 -15.40
N SER A 74 -9.42 16.63 -14.83
CA SER A 74 -10.02 17.93 -15.14
C SER A 74 -9.46 18.60 -16.41
N SER A 75 -8.43 18.02 -17.04
CA SER A 75 -7.74 18.63 -18.18
C SER A 75 -7.49 17.63 -19.31
N SER A 76 -7.44 18.13 -20.53
CA SER A 76 -6.95 17.39 -21.70
C SER A 76 -5.42 17.49 -21.83
N HIS A 77 -4.78 18.43 -21.14
CA HIS A 77 -3.33 18.65 -21.24
C HIS A 77 -2.54 17.58 -20.50
N THR A 78 -1.53 17.02 -21.17
CA THR A 78 -0.53 16.12 -20.59
C THR A 78 0.68 16.91 -20.11
N VAL A 79 1.28 16.49 -19.00
CA VAL A 79 2.53 17.06 -18.46
C VAL A 79 3.58 15.96 -18.35
N SER A 80 4.83 16.26 -18.72
CA SER A 80 5.95 15.33 -18.50
C SER A 80 6.30 15.29 -17.01
N ILE A 81 6.43 14.09 -16.45
CA ILE A 81 6.76 13.88 -15.04
C ILE A 81 8.10 13.18 -14.84
N PHE A 82 8.61 12.51 -15.88
CA PHE A 82 9.88 11.80 -15.84
C PHE A 82 10.38 11.51 -17.26
N HIS A 83 11.67 11.69 -17.46
CA HIS A 83 12.39 11.33 -18.67
C HIS A 83 13.59 10.44 -18.34
N TYR A 84 13.89 9.48 -19.20
CA TYR A 84 15.10 8.66 -19.14
C TYR A 84 15.82 8.71 -20.47
N GLN A 85 17.13 8.98 -20.41
CA GLN A 85 18.06 8.85 -21.53
C GLN A 85 19.45 8.58 -20.95
N SER A 86 19.79 7.30 -20.80
CA SER A 86 20.97 6.80 -20.05
C SER A 86 20.99 7.14 -18.55
N PHE A 87 20.39 8.25 -18.15
CA PHE A 87 20.19 8.74 -16.79
C PHE A 87 18.72 9.09 -16.55
N GLN A 88 18.34 9.13 -15.28
CA GLN A 88 16.99 9.45 -14.82
C GLN A 88 16.83 10.96 -14.60
N TYR A 89 15.78 11.53 -15.20
CA TYR A 89 15.42 12.94 -15.06
C TYR A 89 13.97 13.06 -14.57
N PRO A 90 13.71 12.88 -13.27
CA PRO A 90 12.40 13.16 -12.69
C PRO A 90 12.07 14.64 -12.78
N THR A 91 10.78 14.99 -12.82
CA THR A 91 10.35 16.39 -12.85
C THR A 91 10.80 17.15 -11.60
N THR A 92 11.30 18.35 -11.82
CA THR A 92 11.71 19.30 -10.77
C THR A 92 10.63 20.36 -10.49
N ALA A 93 9.49 20.28 -11.19
CA ALA A 93 8.39 21.24 -11.09
C ALA A 93 7.01 20.57 -11.12
N GLY A 94 6.00 21.32 -10.70
CA GLY A 94 4.60 20.89 -10.71
C GLY A 94 4.25 19.88 -9.60
N THR A 95 3.07 19.26 -9.74
CA THR A 95 2.44 18.41 -8.72
C THR A 95 3.30 17.23 -8.27
N PHE A 96 4.13 16.68 -9.16
CA PHE A 96 4.94 15.48 -8.91
C PHE A 96 6.41 15.75 -8.55
N ARG A 97 6.78 17.02 -8.36
CA ARG A 97 8.12 17.41 -7.92
C ARG A 97 8.56 16.61 -6.69
N ASP A 98 9.77 16.07 -6.73
CA ASP A 98 10.41 15.30 -5.64
C ASP A 98 9.64 14.03 -5.21
N ARG A 99 8.60 13.62 -5.96
CA ARG A 99 7.76 12.45 -5.65
C ARG A 99 7.89 11.30 -6.64
N ILE A 100 8.59 11.49 -7.76
CA ILE A 100 8.83 10.44 -8.76
C ILE A 100 10.22 9.84 -8.57
N SER A 101 10.27 8.52 -8.51
CA SER A 101 11.52 7.75 -8.44
C SER A 101 11.54 6.66 -9.51
N TRP A 102 12.73 6.39 -10.05
CA TRP A 102 12.95 5.30 -10.98
C TRP A 102 13.06 3.97 -10.22
N VAL A 103 12.32 2.96 -10.67
CA VAL A 103 12.36 1.60 -10.09
C VAL A 103 12.48 0.51 -11.16
N GLY A 104 12.73 0.92 -12.42
CA GLY A 104 12.87 0.04 -13.56
C GLY A 104 14.30 -0.44 -13.80
N ASN A 105 14.46 -1.27 -14.81
CA ASN A 105 15.74 -1.75 -15.33
C ASN A 105 15.60 -1.94 -16.85
N VAL A 106 16.15 -1.00 -17.61
CA VAL A 106 16.03 -0.97 -19.08
C VAL A 106 16.60 -2.23 -19.74
N TYR A 107 17.68 -2.80 -19.20
CA TYR A 107 18.28 -4.04 -19.70
C TYR A 107 17.42 -5.28 -19.48
N LYS A 108 16.40 -5.18 -18.62
CA LYS A 108 15.38 -6.21 -18.40
C LYS A 108 14.03 -5.85 -19.06
N GLY A 109 13.98 -4.80 -19.87
CA GLY A 109 12.74 -4.32 -20.46
C GLY A 109 11.77 -3.72 -19.43
N ASP A 110 12.26 -3.20 -18.31
CA ASP A 110 11.42 -2.59 -17.25
C ASP A 110 11.61 -1.06 -17.22
N ALA A 111 10.51 -0.35 -17.52
CA ALA A 111 10.39 1.09 -17.61
C ALA A 111 9.57 1.69 -16.44
N SER A 112 9.43 0.96 -15.33
CA SER A 112 8.57 1.34 -14.21
C SER A 112 9.09 2.51 -13.38
N ILE A 113 8.15 3.35 -12.93
CA ILE A 113 8.40 4.43 -11.96
C ILE A 113 7.61 4.20 -10.67
N SER A 114 7.95 4.93 -9.62
CA SER A 114 7.23 4.92 -8.37
C SER A 114 6.92 6.33 -7.88
N ILE A 115 5.69 6.50 -7.40
CA ILE A 115 5.16 7.74 -6.83
C ILE A 115 5.20 7.61 -5.30
N SER A 116 5.91 8.50 -4.62
CA SER A 116 5.93 8.59 -3.15
C SER A 116 4.89 9.57 -2.63
N ASN A 117 4.31 9.27 -1.46
CA ASN A 117 3.32 10.11 -0.80
C ASN A 117 2.20 10.60 -1.76
N PRO A 118 1.47 9.69 -2.43
CA PRO A 118 0.37 10.04 -3.30
C PRO A 118 -0.81 10.59 -2.50
N THR A 119 -1.62 11.40 -3.17
CA THR A 119 -2.82 12.04 -2.64
C THR A 119 -3.98 11.82 -3.60
N ILE A 120 -5.21 12.05 -3.14
CA ILE A 120 -6.42 11.94 -3.99
C ILE A 120 -6.34 12.87 -5.22
N LYS A 121 -5.63 14.00 -5.10
CA LYS A 121 -5.43 14.96 -6.21
C LYS A 121 -4.56 14.41 -7.34
N ASP A 122 -3.82 13.32 -7.09
CA ASP A 122 -2.95 12.69 -8.08
C ASP A 122 -3.68 11.68 -8.97
N ASN A 123 -4.99 11.47 -8.74
CA ASN A 123 -5.83 10.68 -9.63
C ASN A 123 -5.71 11.21 -11.06
N GLY A 124 -5.75 10.32 -12.05
CA GLY A 124 -5.62 10.69 -13.45
C GLY A 124 -5.05 9.57 -14.30
N THR A 125 -4.64 9.92 -15.51
CA THR A 125 -4.10 8.96 -16.48
C THR A 125 -2.62 9.19 -16.67
N PHE A 126 -1.83 8.15 -16.50
CA PHE A 126 -0.40 8.13 -16.79
C PHE A 126 -0.16 7.41 -18.11
N SER A 127 0.86 7.81 -18.86
CA SER A 127 1.27 7.10 -20.07
C SER A 127 2.78 6.90 -20.10
N CYS A 128 3.19 5.74 -20.59
CA CYS A 128 4.59 5.31 -20.69
C CYS A 128 4.96 5.17 -22.16
N ALA A 129 5.75 6.11 -22.68
CA ALA A 129 6.27 6.06 -24.04
C ALA A 129 7.72 5.57 -23.99
N VAL A 130 8.01 4.49 -24.72
CA VAL A 130 9.35 3.93 -24.88
C VAL A 130 9.74 4.07 -26.34
N LYS A 131 10.98 4.52 -26.60
CA LYS A 131 11.56 4.54 -27.94
C LYS A 131 12.88 3.80 -27.90
N ASN A 132 13.04 2.81 -28.77
CA ASN A 132 14.29 2.07 -28.92
C ASN A 132 14.63 1.96 -30.41
N PRO A 133 15.27 2.97 -31.00
CA PRO A 133 15.55 2.99 -32.44
C PRO A 133 16.33 1.74 -32.90
N PRO A 134 16.05 1.19 -34.10
CA PRO A 134 15.10 1.67 -35.11
C PRO A 134 13.64 1.32 -34.82
N ASP A 135 13.34 0.58 -33.75
CA ASP A 135 11.98 0.13 -33.45
C ASP A 135 11.09 1.33 -33.13
N VAL A 136 10.03 1.51 -33.91
CA VAL A 136 9.01 2.56 -33.70
C VAL A 136 7.78 1.92 -33.07
N HIS A 137 7.27 2.49 -31.98
CA HIS A 137 6.04 2.02 -31.36
C HIS A 137 4.80 2.57 -32.11
N HIS A 138 3.72 1.80 -32.13
CA HIS A 138 2.41 2.27 -32.61
C HIS A 138 1.41 2.56 -31.48
N ASN A 139 1.62 2.03 -30.27
CA ASN A 139 0.67 2.16 -29.17
C ASN A 139 1.36 2.59 -27.88
N ILE A 140 0.83 3.64 -27.23
CA ILE A 140 1.30 4.12 -25.93
C ILE A 140 0.30 3.64 -24.88
N PRO A 141 0.66 2.68 -24.01
CA PRO A 141 -0.26 2.21 -22.98
C PRO A 141 -0.56 3.32 -21.97
N MET A 142 -1.82 3.35 -21.54
CA MET A 142 -2.33 4.28 -20.54
C MET A 142 -2.68 3.53 -19.27
N THR A 143 -2.36 4.13 -18.13
CA THR A 143 -2.66 3.62 -16.79
C THR A 143 -3.54 4.62 -16.07
N GLU A 144 -4.75 4.22 -15.69
CA GLU A 144 -5.61 5.01 -14.81
C GLU A 144 -5.21 4.77 -13.35
N LEU A 145 -4.78 5.83 -12.67
CA LEU A 145 -4.44 5.80 -11.25
C LEU A 145 -5.64 6.28 -10.41
N THR A 146 -6.06 5.44 -9.47
CA THR A 146 -7.04 5.79 -8.44
C THR A 146 -6.40 5.68 -7.06
N VAL A 147 -6.27 6.82 -6.38
CA VAL A 147 -5.81 6.94 -5.00
C VAL A 147 -7.01 7.13 -4.09
N THR A 148 -7.15 6.27 -3.08
CA THR A 148 -8.21 6.35 -2.07
C THR A 148 -7.63 6.36 -0.66
N GLU A 149 -8.41 6.81 0.31
CA GLU A 149 -8.06 6.61 1.71
C GLU A 149 -8.29 5.14 2.10
N ARG A 150 -7.45 4.60 2.98
CA ARG A 150 -7.74 3.29 3.58
C ARG A 150 -8.87 3.46 4.58
N GLY A 151 -9.88 2.59 4.48
CA GLY A 151 -10.88 2.48 5.53
C GLY A 151 -10.24 2.05 6.86
N PHE A 152 -10.82 2.49 7.97
CA PHE A 152 -10.34 2.14 9.31
C PHE A 152 -10.14 0.62 9.50
N GLY A 153 -11.02 -0.20 8.89
CA GLY A 153 -10.92 -1.65 8.94
C GLY A 153 -9.70 -2.25 8.23
N THR A 154 -9.17 -1.62 7.18
CA THR A 154 -7.99 -2.13 6.46
C THR A 154 -6.68 -1.61 7.04
N MET A 155 -6.72 -0.53 7.84
CA MET A 155 -5.58 -0.05 8.60
C MET A 155 -5.27 -0.93 9.82
N LEU A 156 -6.29 -1.55 10.41
CA LEU A 156 -6.09 -2.53 11.47
C LEU A 156 -5.47 -3.80 10.88
N SER A 157 -4.28 -4.17 11.35
CA SER A 157 -3.69 -5.48 11.05
C SER A 157 -4.70 -6.57 11.37
N SER A 158 -4.65 -7.69 10.63
CA SER A 158 -5.49 -8.86 10.91
C SER A 158 -5.39 -9.28 12.38
N VAL A 159 -4.20 -9.13 12.98
CA VAL A 159 -3.95 -9.38 14.40
C VAL A 159 -4.71 -8.40 15.30
N ALA A 160 -4.74 -7.12 14.96
CA ALA A 160 -5.47 -6.10 15.72
C ALA A 160 -6.99 -6.34 15.66
N LEU A 161 -7.51 -6.70 14.50
CA LEU A 161 -8.92 -7.05 14.33
C LEU A 161 -9.31 -8.27 15.17
N LEU A 162 -8.51 -9.33 15.13
CA LEU A 162 -8.73 -10.55 15.91
C LEU A 162 -8.61 -10.27 17.42
N SER A 163 -7.64 -9.46 17.83
CA SER A 163 -7.47 -9.00 19.21
C SER A 163 -8.74 -8.28 19.70
N ILE A 164 -9.21 -7.26 18.98
CA ILE A 164 -10.44 -6.53 19.33
C ILE A 164 -11.63 -7.47 19.44
N LEU A 165 -11.79 -8.41 18.51
CA LEU A 165 -12.89 -9.37 18.51
C LEU A 165 -12.90 -10.30 19.73
N VAL A 166 -11.74 -10.62 20.32
CA VAL A 166 -11.63 -11.50 21.49
C VAL A 166 -11.68 -10.71 22.81
N PHE A 167 -10.87 -9.64 22.91
CA PHE A 167 -10.72 -8.91 24.16
C PHE A 167 -11.93 -8.01 24.47
N VAL A 168 -12.57 -7.41 23.46
CA VAL A 168 -13.71 -6.51 23.71
C VAL A 168 -14.91 -7.27 24.30
N PRO A 169 -15.38 -8.40 23.73
CA PRO A 169 -16.46 -9.17 24.35
C PRO A 169 -16.10 -9.69 25.75
N SER A 170 -14.87 -10.16 25.94
CA SER A 170 -14.38 -10.62 27.24
C SER A 170 -14.42 -9.51 28.29
N ALA A 171 -13.90 -8.32 27.96
CA ALA A 171 -13.93 -7.15 28.84
C ALA A 171 -15.36 -6.71 29.17
N VAL A 172 -16.28 -6.74 28.19
CA VAL A 172 -17.70 -6.43 28.40
C VAL A 172 -18.33 -7.43 29.38
N VAL A 173 -18.05 -8.72 29.24
CA VAL A 173 -18.54 -9.75 30.18
C VAL A 173 -18.03 -9.48 31.59
N VAL A 174 -16.73 -9.23 31.76
CA VAL A 174 -16.13 -8.93 33.07
C VAL A 174 -16.75 -7.68 33.70
N ALA A 175 -16.89 -6.59 32.94
CA ALA A 175 -17.51 -5.36 33.41
C ALA A 175 -18.98 -5.57 33.84
N LEU A 176 -19.76 -6.34 33.08
CA LEU A 176 -21.13 -6.68 33.44
C LEU A 176 -21.20 -7.54 34.71
N LEU A 177 -20.25 -8.46 34.92
CA LEU A 177 -20.16 -9.24 36.16
C LEU A 177 -19.84 -8.35 37.35
N LEU A 178 -18.87 -7.43 37.23
CA LEU A 178 -18.52 -6.47 38.29
C LEU A 178 -19.70 -5.56 38.65
N VAL A 179 -20.43 -5.03 37.66
CA VAL A 179 -21.63 -4.22 37.90
C VAL A 179 -22.74 -5.01 38.62
N ARG A 180 -22.95 -6.28 38.24
CA ARG A 180 -23.92 -7.15 38.93
C ARG A 180 -23.51 -7.42 40.38
N MET A 181 -22.23 -7.66 40.64
CA MET A 181 -21.70 -7.87 41.98
C MET A 181 -21.86 -6.59 42.84
N GLY A 182 -21.52 -5.42 42.30
CA GLY A 182 -21.71 -4.14 42.97
C GLY A 182 -23.17 -3.82 43.31
N ARG A 183 -24.11 -4.11 42.39
CA ARG A 183 -25.56 -3.93 42.64
C ARG A 183 -26.09 -4.88 43.72
N LYS A 184 -25.62 -6.14 43.75
CA LYS A 184 -25.99 -7.08 44.83
C LYS A 184 -25.48 -6.59 46.17
N ALA A 185 -24.23 -6.15 46.26
CA ALA A 185 -23.64 -5.61 47.49
C ALA A 185 -24.40 -4.35 47.99
N ALA A 186 -24.75 -3.43 47.09
CA ALA A 186 -25.56 -2.26 47.43
C ALA A 186 -26.99 -2.62 47.89
N GLY A 187 -27.61 -3.64 47.26
CA GLY A 187 -28.92 -4.14 47.65
C GLY A 187 -28.94 -4.80 49.04
N LEU A 188 -27.90 -5.58 49.35
CA LEU A 188 -27.69 -6.18 50.68
C LEU A 188 -27.52 -5.09 51.76
N LYS A 189 -26.74 -4.04 51.46
CA LYS A 189 -26.55 -2.89 52.37
C LYS A 189 -27.84 -2.09 52.58
N LYS A 190 -28.69 -1.96 51.55
CA LYS A 190 -30.01 -1.30 51.68
C LYS A 190 -30.99 -2.12 52.51
N ARG A 191 -30.92 -3.46 52.46
CA ARG A 191 -31.79 -4.36 53.24
C ARG A 191 -31.40 -4.41 54.71
N SER A 192 -30.11 -4.32 55.07
CA SER A 192 -29.72 -4.23 56.49
C SER A 192 -30.13 -2.91 57.12
N ARG A 193 -30.07 -1.79 56.37
CA ARG A 193 -30.43 -0.46 56.88
C ARG A 193 -31.94 -0.23 57.06
N SER A 194 -32.78 -1.00 56.37
CA SER A 194 -34.25 -0.89 56.46
C SER A 194 -34.86 -1.72 57.59
N GLY A 195 -34.10 -2.61 58.25
CA GLY A 195 -34.59 -3.51 59.31
C GLY A 195 -34.45 -2.99 60.74
N TYR A 196 -33.82 -1.83 60.96
CA TYR A 196 -33.61 -1.25 62.28
C TYR A 196 -34.59 -0.09 62.54
N LYS A 197 -35.87 -0.42 62.71
CA LYS A 197 -36.90 0.45 63.28
C LYS A 197 -37.74 -0.39 64.24
N LYS A 198 -37.27 -0.56 65.48
CA LYS A 198 -38.03 -1.20 66.56
C LYS A 198 -37.84 -0.42 67.86
N SER A 199 -38.99 -0.03 68.43
CA SER A 199 -39.30 0.39 69.80
C SER A 199 -38.61 1.63 70.40
N SER A 200 -39.44 2.68 70.53
CA SER A 200 -39.29 3.77 71.50
C SER A 200 -39.64 3.23 72.89
N ILE A 201 -38.69 3.25 73.82
CA ILE A 201 -38.82 3.64 75.24
C ILE A 201 -37.55 3.14 75.93
N GLU A 202 -36.66 4.06 76.33
CA GLU A 202 -35.87 3.98 77.56
C GLU A 202 -34.98 5.22 77.65
N VAL A 203 -35.16 5.90 78.78
CA VAL A 203 -34.37 7.02 79.27
C VAL A 203 -33.27 6.41 80.12
N SER A 204 -32.01 6.66 79.76
CA SER A 204 -30.83 6.59 80.64
C SER A 204 -29.65 7.06 79.79
N ASP A 205 -29.15 8.27 80.02
CA ASP A 205 -28.12 8.58 81.02
C ASP A 205 -26.73 8.27 80.47
N ASP A 206 -26.13 9.35 79.95
CA ASP A 206 -24.74 9.75 80.01
C ASP A 206 -23.59 8.77 79.68
N THR A 207 -22.62 9.38 79.00
CA THR A 207 -21.17 9.08 78.96
C THR A 207 -20.64 8.03 77.97
N ASP A 208 -19.98 8.58 76.95
CA ASP A 208 -18.65 8.19 76.46
C ASP A 208 -18.54 6.95 75.56
N GLN A 209 -18.85 7.10 74.26
CA GLN A 209 -18.30 6.22 73.20
C GLN A 209 -18.30 6.80 71.76
N GLU A 210 -18.37 8.12 71.59
CA GLU A 210 -18.42 8.78 70.27
C GLU A 210 -17.08 8.89 69.49
N GLU A 211 -15.99 8.26 69.93
CA GLU A 211 -14.67 8.40 69.27
C GLU A 211 -14.17 7.17 68.47
N GLU A 212 -14.81 5.99 68.54
CA GLU A 212 -14.23 4.77 67.94
C GLU A 212 -14.62 4.54 66.46
N GLU A 213 -15.84 4.88 66.03
CA GLU A 213 -16.24 4.76 64.61
C GLU A 213 -15.68 5.86 63.71
N ALA A 214 -15.42 7.05 64.26
CA ALA A 214 -14.78 8.15 63.54
C ALA A 214 -13.28 7.88 63.28
N CYS A 215 -12.62 7.14 64.17
CA CYS A 215 -11.21 6.76 64.04
C CYS A 215 -11.01 5.73 62.91
N MET A 216 -11.85 4.69 62.82
CA MET A 216 -11.76 3.67 61.76
C MET A 216 -12.10 4.19 60.36
N ALA A 217 -13.06 5.11 60.23
CA ALA A 217 -13.42 5.70 58.94
C ALA A 217 -12.32 6.62 58.38
N ARG A 218 -11.56 7.31 59.24
CA ARG A 218 -10.41 8.13 58.82
C ARG A 218 -9.16 7.31 58.52
N LEU A 219 -8.96 6.18 59.23
CA LEU A 219 -7.87 5.23 58.96
C LEU A 219 -8.00 4.56 57.57
N CYS A 220 -9.21 4.15 57.16
CA CYS A 220 -9.41 3.55 55.83
C CYS A 220 -9.26 4.53 54.66
N VAL A 221 -9.58 5.82 54.85
CA VAL A 221 -9.40 6.84 53.81
C VAL A 221 -7.92 7.20 53.65
N ARG A 222 -7.16 7.29 54.75
CA ARG A 222 -5.70 7.51 54.69
C ARG A 222 -4.92 6.29 54.17
N CYS A 223 -5.33 5.06 54.47
CA CYS A 223 -4.69 3.87 53.91
C CYS A 223 -4.85 3.73 52.38
N ALA A 224 -5.92 4.30 51.80
CA ALA A 224 -6.11 4.31 50.35
C ALA A 224 -5.25 5.37 49.64
N GLU A 225 -4.83 6.44 50.34
CA GLU A 225 -3.89 7.44 49.83
C GLU A 225 -2.42 7.06 50.09
N CYS A 226 -2.12 6.24 51.11
CA CYS A 226 -0.77 5.73 51.38
C CYS A 226 -0.37 4.50 50.55
N LEU A 227 -1.28 3.91 49.76
CA LEU A 227 -0.99 2.74 48.91
C LEU A 227 -0.52 3.12 47.49
N ASP A 228 -0.51 4.41 47.16
CA ASP A 228 -0.01 4.96 45.89
C ASP A 228 1.35 5.69 46.04
N SER A 229 1.95 5.71 47.24
CA SER A 229 3.32 6.16 47.48
C SER A 229 4.07 5.08 48.24
N ASP A 230 4.97 4.37 47.58
CA ASP A 230 6.18 3.72 48.13
C ASP A 230 6.55 2.54 47.23
N TYR A 231 7.36 2.80 46.19
CA TYR A 231 8.52 1.96 45.85
C TYR A 231 9.50 2.82 45.04
N GLU A 232 10.51 3.31 45.76
CA GLU A 232 11.71 4.06 45.35
C GLU A 232 12.59 3.34 44.31
N GLU A 233 13.14 4.15 43.41
CA GLU A 233 14.56 4.34 43.07
C GLU A 233 15.60 3.26 43.45
N THR A 234 16.37 2.79 42.45
CA THR A 234 17.82 2.49 42.60
C THR A 234 18.51 2.58 41.22
N TYR A 235 19.34 3.64 41.07
CA TYR A 235 20.41 3.92 40.08
C TYR A 235 20.06 4.13 38.59
#